data_AF-A0A9J6G0X5-F1
#
_entry.id   AF-A0A9J6G0X5-F1
#
_cell.length_a   1.000
_cell.length_b   1.000
_cell.length_c   1.000
_cell.angle_alpha   90.00
_cell.angle_beta   90.00
_cell.angle_gamma   90.00
#
_symmetry.space_group_name_H-M   'P 1'
#
loop_
_entity.id
_entity.type
_entity.pdbx_description
1 polymer ?
#
loop_
_entity_poly.entity_id
_entity_poly.type
_entity_poly.pdbx_seq_one_letter_code
_entity_poly.pdbx_strand_id
1 'polypeptide(L)'
;MICPPFSKVTLVLLVIWLTTSFGFYGIGIWFPEYLRKLQSESYSSDATIEANHFIRNYVFNYSLDNTNFEGCVFQNVRFTGIVLNHVLFSNCSFINSTFSDVRSSRSFFEQCDFLGVRFVDTDFYDFRFRDCAFHNSTTFLNRRTGCPIDFDVNFRLSDVFIENLFAQLAIIPGNIISSCIIDRLGRARTLGISLFLASASITLVWLSVTRSSVITFQAIFNFVSISAWNAVDVTTTESYPTTLRSTAYGFLSAASRLAALLASATFGYFISLSRSVPILTTAAVLLVGCLASLRLPETRDVLM
;
A
#
# COMPACT_ATOMS: atom_id res chain seq x y z
N MET A 1 34.42 1.77 18.54
CA MET A 1 34.01 1.54 17.13
C MET A 1 34.42 2.69 16.20
N ILE A 2 34.34 3.95 16.64
CA ILE A 2 34.70 5.14 15.84
C ILE A 2 36.19 5.52 15.96
N CYS A 3 36.98 4.82 16.79
CA CYS A 3 38.45 5.01 16.79
C CYS A 3 39.12 4.32 15.60
N PRO A 4 40.20 4.88 15.04
CA PRO A 4 41.05 4.19 14.07
C PRO A 4 41.58 2.88 14.67
N PRO A 5 41.69 1.78 13.88
CA PRO A 5 41.71 1.72 12.40
C PRO A 5 40.37 1.43 11.71
N PHE A 6 39.30 1.05 12.44
CA PHE A 6 38.06 0.55 11.83
C PHE A 6 37.03 1.63 11.43
N SER A 7 37.24 2.88 11.87
CA SER A 7 36.29 3.98 11.67
C SER A 7 35.85 4.20 10.21
N LYS A 8 36.75 4.03 9.23
CA LYS A 8 36.41 4.22 7.81
C LYS A 8 35.45 3.13 7.32
N VAL A 9 35.72 1.87 7.67
CA VAL A 9 34.88 0.72 7.31
C VAL A 9 33.51 0.83 8.00
N THR A 10 33.50 1.21 9.28
CA THR A 10 32.25 1.43 10.03
C THR A 10 31.39 2.52 9.41
N LEU A 11 31.97 3.64 8.98
CA LEU A 11 31.21 4.73 8.34
C LEU A 11 30.61 4.29 7.00
N VAL A 12 31.38 3.60 6.17
CA VAL A 12 30.89 3.08 4.88
C VAL A 12 29.77 2.05 5.09
N LEU A 13 29.95 1.10 6.01
CA LEU A 13 28.91 0.12 6.36
C LEU A 13 27.67 0.82 6.91
N LEU A 14 27.84 1.85 7.75
CA LEU A 14 26.72 2.61 8.30
C LEU A 14 25.90 3.29 7.19
N VAL A 15 26.55 3.90 6.20
CA VAL A 15 25.86 4.47 5.03
C VAL A 15 25.06 3.38 4.32
N ILE A 16 25.69 2.23 4.02
CA ILE A 16 25.04 1.12 3.30
C ILE A 16 23.83 0.59 4.09
N TRP A 17 23.98 0.32 5.38
CA TRP A 17 22.89 -0.15 6.24
C TRP A 17 21.73 0.84 6.28
N LEU A 18 22.01 2.14 6.41
CA LEU A 18 20.98 3.18 6.40
C LEU A 18 20.27 3.25 5.05
N THR A 19 21.02 3.25 3.93
CA THR A 19 20.44 3.36 2.59
C THR A 19 19.61 2.14 2.22
N THR A 20 20.14 0.93 2.46
CA THR A 20 19.46 -0.32 2.13
C THR A 20 18.20 -0.49 2.98
N SER A 21 18.28 -0.16 4.27
CA SER A 21 17.12 -0.21 5.17
C SER A 21 16.05 0.82 4.80
N PHE A 22 16.44 2.07 4.56
CA PHE A 22 15.50 3.11 4.18
C PHE A 22 14.77 2.77 2.88
N GLY A 23 15.50 2.34 1.85
CA GLY A 23 14.91 1.99 0.56
C GLY A 23 14.00 0.76 0.64
N PHE A 24 14.47 -0.33 1.24
CA PHE A 24 13.73 -1.60 1.29
C PHE A 24 12.45 -1.52 2.13
N TYR A 25 12.53 -0.98 3.36
CA TYR A 25 11.36 -0.88 4.23
C TYR A 25 10.39 0.22 3.79
N GLY A 26 10.91 1.35 3.29
CA GLY A 26 10.08 2.43 2.77
C GLY A 26 9.19 1.98 1.62
N ILE A 27 9.79 1.35 0.60
CA ILE A 27 9.02 0.85 -0.55
C ILE A 27 8.11 -0.32 -0.18
N GLY A 28 8.51 -1.16 0.79
CA GLY A 28 7.70 -2.27 1.30
C GLY A 28 6.37 -1.82 1.91
N ILE A 29 6.32 -0.62 2.51
CA ILE A 29 5.07 -0.02 3.01
C ILE A 29 4.25 0.58 1.87
N TRP A 30 4.92 1.18 0.90
CA TRP A 30 4.26 1.85 -0.22
C TRP A 30 3.59 0.87 -1.19
N PHE A 31 4.18 -0.31 -1.46
CA PHE A 31 3.66 -1.25 -2.46
C PHE A 31 2.23 -1.74 -2.19
N PRO A 32 1.87 -2.29 -1.00
CA PRO A 32 0.51 -2.76 -0.74
C PRO A 32 -0.52 -1.64 -0.81
N GLU A 33 -0.13 -0.45 -0.33
CA GLU A 33 -0.97 0.73 -0.33
C GLU A 33 -1.19 1.27 -1.75
N TYR A 34 -0.17 1.20 -2.58
CA TYR A 34 -0.24 1.56 -3.99
C TYR A 34 -1.11 0.57 -4.80
N LEU A 35 -0.96 -0.74 -4.56
CA LEU A 35 -1.83 -1.76 -5.15
C LEU A 35 -3.29 -1.58 -4.72
N ARG A 36 -3.52 -1.25 -3.44
CA ARG A 36 -4.84 -0.90 -2.92
C ARG A 36 -5.44 0.28 -3.66
N LYS A 37 -4.66 1.34 -3.88
CA LYS A 37 -5.11 2.52 -4.64
C LYS A 37 -5.49 2.16 -6.07
N LEU A 38 -4.64 1.43 -6.79
CA LEU A 38 -4.93 0.97 -8.15
C LEU A 38 -6.21 0.11 -8.22
N GLN A 39 -6.39 -0.79 -7.26
CA GLN A 39 -7.60 -1.61 -7.20
C GLN A 39 -8.85 -0.76 -6.94
N SER A 40 -8.77 0.25 -6.08
CA SER A 40 -9.90 1.16 -5.83
C SER A 40 -10.26 2.03 -7.04
N GLU A 41 -9.26 2.46 -7.81
CA GLU A 41 -9.47 3.24 -9.05
C GLU A 41 -10.12 2.36 -10.13
N SER A 42 -9.61 1.14 -10.34
CA SER A 42 -10.20 0.18 -11.28
C SER A 42 -11.62 -0.22 -10.88
N TYR A 43 -11.86 -0.43 -9.58
CA TYR A 43 -13.21 -0.75 -9.10
C TYR A 43 -14.17 0.40 -9.38
N SER A 44 -13.77 1.64 -9.09
CA SER A 44 -14.62 2.81 -9.34
C SER A 44 -14.87 3.06 -10.83
N SER A 45 -13.92 2.74 -11.72
CA SER A 45 -14.12 2.87 -13.17
C SER A 45 -15.08 1.84 -13.74
N ASP A 46 -15.19 0.67 -13.09
CA ASP A 46 -16.08 -0.42 -13.50
C ASP A 46 -17.51 -0.25 -12.93
N ALA A 47 -17.81 0.90 -12.30
CA ALA A 47 -19.11 1.15 -11.70
C ALA A 47 -20.22 1.19 -12.76
N THR A 48 -21.33 0.49 -12.49
CA THR A 48 -22.50 0.49 -13.38
C THR A 48 -23.25 1.80 -13.23
N ILE A 49 -23.43 2.55 -14.33
CA ILE A 49 -24.14 3.83 -14.32
C ILE A 49 -25.58 3.61 -14.77
N GLU A 50 -26.51 3.90 -13.87
CA GLU A 50 -27.96 3.86 -14.09
C GLU A 50 -28.46 5.31 -14.11
N ALA A 51 -28.75 5.84 -15.31
CA ALA A 51 -29.06 7.26 -15.48
C ALA A 51 -30.50 7.51 -15.93
N ASN A 52 -31.14 8.55 -15.38
CA ASN A 52 -32.47 9.05 -15.76
C ASN A 52 -33.60 8.00 -15.68
N HIS A 53 -33.48 7.03 -14.76
CA HIS A 53 -34.52 6.04 -14.55
C HIS A 53 -35.62 6.55 -13.63
N PHE A 54 -36.87 6.26 -14.01
CA PHE A 54 -38.04 6.49 -13.18
C PHE A 54 -38.53 5.15 -12.61
N ILE A 55 -38.17 4.87 -11.36
CA ILE A 55 -38.46 3.60 -10.68
C ILE A 55 -39.65 3.82 -9.75
N ARG A 56 -40.74 3.08 -9.99
CA ARG A 56 -41.99 3.22 -9.22
C ARG A 56 -42.50 1.89 -8.70
N ASN A 57 -42.99 1.89 -7.46
CA ASN A 57 -43.62 0.72 -6.80
C ASN A 57 -42.72 -0.53 -6.79
N TYR A 58 -41.42 -0.35 -6.56
CA TYR A 58 -40.44 -1.45 -6.58
C TYR A 58 -39.87 -1.70 -5.18
N VAL A 59 -39.49 -2.96 -4.93
CA VAL A 59 -38.83 -3.37 -3.68
C VAL A 59 -37.46 -3.93 -4.00
N PHE A 60 -36.41 -3.25 -3.55
CA PHE A 60 -35.05 -3.76 -3.58
C PHE A 60 -34.85 -4.71 -2.38
N ASN A 61 -34.59 -5.97 -2.69
CA ASN A 61 -34.34 -7.06 -1.73
C ASN A 61 -32.99 -7.77 -1.98
N TYR A 62 -32.11 -7.18 -2.78
CA TYR A 62 -30.78 -7.67 -3.08
C TYR A 62 -29.75 -6.56 -2.82
N SER A 63 -28.52 -6.96 -2.49
CA SER A 63 -27.42 -6.02 -2.26
C SER A 63 -27.00 -5.35 -3.57
N LEU A 64 -26.71 -4.05 -3.49
CA LEU A 64 -26.22 -3.26 -4.61
C LEU A 64 -24.73 -3.00 -4.41
N ASP A 65 -23.94 -3.38 -5.40
CA ASP A 65 -22.48 -3.25 -5.40
C ASP A 65 -22.03 -2.40 -6.59
N ASN A 66 -21.21 -1.38 -6.34
CA ASN A 66 -20.54 -0.57 -7.36
C ASN A 66 -21.48 0.04 -8.42
N THR A 67 -22.58 0.66 -7.98
CA THR A 67 -23.59 1.25 -8.88
C THR A 67 -23.73 2.74 -8.63
N ASN A 68 -23.73 3.54 -9.70
CA ASN A 68 -23.99 4.97 -9.63
C ASN A 68 -25.35 5.29 -10.28
N PHE A 69 -26.27 5.82 -9.49
CA PHE A 69 -27.56 6.31 -9.96
C PHE A 69 -27.49 7.81 -10.20
N GLU A 70 -27.73 8.25 -11.43
CA GLU A 70 -27.64 9.67 -11.81
C GLU A 70 -29.00 10.17 -12.32
N GLY A 71 -29.54 11.25 -11.75
CA GLY A 71 -30.80 11.84 -12.23
C GLY A 71 -32.03 10.93 -12.10
N CYS A 72 -31.97 9.91 -11.23
CA CYS A 72 -33.02 8.91 -11.09
C CYS A 72 -34.12 9.38 -10.11
N VAL A 73 -35.36 8.98 -10.38
CA VAL A 73 -36.51 9.27 -9.52
C VAL A 73 -37.10 7.99 -8.97
N PHE A 74 -37.11 7.87 -7.64
CA PHE A 74 -37.60 6.72 -6.89
C PHE A 74 -38.92 7.06 -6.21
N GLN A 75 -40.04 6.63 -6.80
CA GLN A 75 -41.38 6.90 -6.28
C GLN A 75 -42.03 5.66 -5.65
N ASN A 76 -42.38 5.73 -4.36
CA ASN A 76 -42.97 4.61 -3.61
C ASN A 76 -42.10 3.34 -3.70
N VAL A 77 -40.78 3.51 -3.54
CA VAL A 77 -39.79 2.43 -3.59
C VAL A 77 -39.39 2.04 -2.17
N ARG A 78 -39.17 0.74 -1.95
CA ARG A 78 -38.72 0.22 -0.66
C ARG A 78 -37.37 -0.48 -0.79
N PHE A 79 -36.44 -0.10 0.07
CA PHE A 79 -35.15 -0.75 0.24
C PHE A 79 -35.19 -1.48 1.60
N THR A 80 -35.24 -2.81 1.58
CA THR A 80 -35.43 -3.64 2.79
C THR A 80 -34.34 -4.69 2.94
N GLY A 81 -33.60 -4.66 4.05
CA GLY A 81 -32.64 -5.72 4.37
C GLY A 81 -31.49 -5.80 3.35
N ILE A 82 -31.09 -4.67 2.78
CA ILE A 82 -30.07 -4.61 1.73
C ILE A 82 -28.76 -4.03 2.24
N VAL A 83 -27.68 -4.41 1.57
CA VAL A 83 -26.36 -3.80 1.75
C VAL A 83 -26.04 -2.98 0.50
N LEU A 84 -25.68 -1.70 0.71
CA LEU A 84 -25.19 -0.80 -0.32
C LEU A 84 -23.66 -0.71 -0.20
N ASN A 85 -22.92 -1.25 -1.16
CA ASN A 85 -21.46 -1.14 -1.20
C ASN A 85 -21.03 -0.31 -2.41
N HIS A 86 -20.36 0.81 -2.15
CA HIS A 86 -19.91 1.75 -3.19
C HIS A 86 -21.03 2.19 -4.13
N VAL A 87 -22.20 2.49 -3.57
CA VAL A 87 -23.35 3.00 -4.31
C VAL A 87 -23.42 4.50 -4.16
N LEU A 88 -23.42 5.22 -5.29
CA LEU A 88 -23.58 6.67 -5.32
C LEU A 88 -24.96 6.99 -5.89
N PHE A 89 -25.69 7.88 -5.21
CA PHE A 89 -26.89 8.49 -5.76
C PHE A 89 -26.58 9.97 -5.98
N SER A 90 -26.59 10.42 -7.23
CA SER A 90 -26.31 11.80 -7.61
C SER A 90 -27.52 12.44 -8.30
N ASN A 91 -27.91 13.62 -7.84
CA ASN A 91 -29.03 14.37 -8.41
C ASN A 91 -30.34 13.53 -8.50
N CYS A 92 -30.57 12.66 -7.50
CA CYS A 92 -31.72 11.75 -7.48
C CYS A 92 -32.83 12.27 -6.58
N SER A 93 -34.08 11.97 -6.92
CA SER A 93 -35.25 12.35 -6.11
C SER A 93 -35.95 11.11 -5.53
N PHE A 94 -36.13 11.08 -4.22
CA PHE A 94 -36.83 10.01 -3.51
C PHE A 94 -38.17 10.53 -3.00
N ILE A 95 -39.27 9.97 -3.51
CA ILE A 95 -40.64 10.42 -3.23
C ILE A 95 -41.44 9.28 -2.59
N ASN A 96 -41.90 9.48 -1.35
CA ASN A 96 -42.66 8.49 -0.57
C ASN A 96 -41.98 7.12 -0.48
N SER A 97 -40.65 7.10 -0.46
CA SER A 97 -39.83 5.88 -0.44
C SER A 97 -39.36 5.52 0.97
N THR A 98 -38.98 4.28 1.21
CA THR A 98 -38.61 3.80 2.55
C THR A 98 -37.34 2.97 2.54
N PHE A 99 -36.39 3.30 3.41
CA PHE A 99 -35.18 2.52 3.68
C PHE A 99 -35.33 1.90 5.06
N SER A 100 -35.31 0.56 5.14
CA SER A 100 -35.46 -0.18 6.39
C SER A 100 -34.44 -1.30 6.50
N ASP A 101 -33.72 -1.37 7.61
CA ASP A 101 -32.62 -2.33 7.83
C ASP A 101 -31.61 -2.30 6.67
N VAL A 102 -31.12 -1.09 6.36
CA VAL A 102 -30.15 -0.86 5.28
C VAL A 102 -28.79 -0.60 5.90
N ARG A 103 -27.80 -1.35 5.41
CA ARG A 103 -26.39 -1.14 5.74
C ARG A 103 -25.67 -0.54 4.55
N SER A 104 -24.77 0.40 4.81
CA SER A 104 -24.08 1.15 3.79
C SER A 104 -22.58 1.19 4.05
N SER A 105 -21.82 0.95 3.00
CA SER A 105 -20.36 0.95 2.98
C SER A 105 -19.92 1.76 1.76
N ARG A 106 -19.16 2.83 2.00
CA ARG A 106 -18.68 3.75 0.95
C ARG A 106 -19.78 4.24 -0.01
N SER A 107 -21.01 4.31 0.48
CA SER A 107 -22.19 4.73 -0.27
C SER A 107 -22.65 6.10 0.19
N PHE A 108 -23.00 6.96 -0.77
CA PHE A 108 -23.27 8.38 -0.55
C PHE A 108 -24.47 8.85 -1.37
N PHE A 109 -25.12 9.89 -0.85
CA PHE A 109 -26.15 10.65 -1.54
C PHE A 109 -25.62 12.06 -1.75
N GLU A 110 -25.57 12.51 -3.00
CA GLU A 110 -25.06 13.82 -3.41
C GLU A 110 -26.14 14.58 -4.17
N GLN A 111 -26.46 15.80 -3.74
CA GLN A 111 -27.44 16.67 -4.40
C GLN A 111 -28.81 15.98 -4.57
N CYS A 112 -29.21 15.14 -3.62
CA CYS A 112 -30.45 14.38 -3.68
C CYS A 112 -31.59 15.07 -2.92
N ASP A 113 -32.81 14.91 -3.44
CA ASP A 113 -34.04 15.43 -2.83
C ASP A 113 -34.84 14.31 -2.16
N PHE A 114 -35.17 14.49 -0.89
CA PHE A 114 -35.96 13.53 -0.12
C PHE A 114 -37.33 14.14 0.25
N LEU A 115 -38.40 13.59 -0.33
CA LEU A 115 -39.79 14.02 -0.11
C LEU A 115 -40.62 12.85 0.45
N GLY A 116 -40.99 12.92 1.73
CA GLY A 116 -41.82 11.86 2.35
C GLY A 116 -41.08 10.55 2.59
N VAL A 117 -39.75 10.60 2.74
CA VAL A 117 -38.91 9.41 2.86
C VAL A 117 -38.78 8.97 4.32
N ARG A 118 -38.80 7.67 4.57
CA ARG A 118 -38.60 7.10 5.91
C ARG A 118 -37.32 6.29 5.97
N PHE A 119 -36.46 6.59 6.94
CA PHE A 119 -35.27 5.83 7.26
C PHE A 119 -35.48 5.12 8.60
N VAL A 120 -35.41 3.80 8.61
CA VAL A 120 -35.69 2.95 9.77
C VAL A 120 -34.55 1.96 9.97
N ASP A 121 -33.92 1.98 11.15
CA ASP A 121 -32.82 1.06 11.48
C ASP A 121 -31.71 1.03 10.40
N THR A 122 -31.33 2.21 9.90
CA THR A 122 -30.26 2.36 8.91
C THR A 122 -28.99 2.91 9.54
N ASP A 123 -27.84 2.65 8.92
CA ASP A 123 -26.53 3.23 9.28
C ASP A 123 -26.20 4.52 8.50
N PHE A 124 -27.23 5.21 8.01
CA PHE A 124 -27.07 6.48 7.31
C PHE A 124 -26.85 7.63 8.28
N TYR A 125 -25.58 7.95 8.50
CA TYR A 125 -25.16 9.12 9.26
C TYR A 125 -25.08 10.38 8.38
N ASP A 126 -25.06 11.55 9.01
CA ASP A 126 -25.11 12.85 8.33
C ASP A 126 -24.04 13.03 7.26
N PHE A 127 -22.83 12.50 7.48
CA PHE A 127 -21.73 12.60 6.53
C PHE A 127 -21.98 11.89 5.19
N ARG A 128 -22.97 10.99 5.12
CA ARG A 128 -23.34 10.28 3.89
C ARG A 128 -24.24 11.10 2.98
N PHE A 129 -24.82 12.19 3.47
CA PHE A 129 -25.66 13.10 2.71
C PHE A 129 -24.90 14.40 2.44
N ARG A 130 -24.53 14.64 1.18
CA ARG A 130 -23.81 15.84 0.75
C ARG A 130 -24.76 16.70 -0.07
N ASP A 131 -24.96 17.95 0.36
CA ASP A 131 -25.82 18.92 -0.32
C ASP A 131 -27.24 18.39 -0.64
N CYS A 132 -27.78 17.53 0.23
CA CYS A 132 -29.10 16.94 0.05
C CYS A 132 -30.19 17.79 0.69
N ALA A 133 -31.36 17.88 0.06
CA ALA A 133 -32.53 18.56 0.59
C ALA A 133 -33.49 17.56 1.26
N PHE A 134 -33.81 17.82 2.52
CA PHE A 134 -34.80 17.06 3.27
C PHE A 134 -36.07 17.91 3.47
N HIS A 135 -37.18 17.47 2.89
CA HIS A 135 -38.46 18.14 3.08
C HIS A 135 -39.19 17.62 4.33
N ASN A 136 -40.00 18.45 5.00
CA ASN A 136 -40.62 18.18 6.32
C ASN A 136 -41.29 16.82 6.53
N SER A 137 -41.65 16.10 5.46
CA SER A 137 -42.21 14.76 5.52
C SER A 137 -41.16 13.64 5.67
N THR A 138 -39.86 13.94 5.72
CA THR A 138 -38.79 12.94 5.91
C THR A 138 -38.58 12.60 7.37
N THR A 139 -38.53 11.31 7.71
CA THR A 139 -38.39 10.84 9.10
C THR A 139 -37.21 9.90 9.24
N PHE A 140 -36.44 10.09 10.32
CA PHE A 140 -35.34 9.21 10.73
C PHE A 140 -35.72 8.54 12.05
N LEU A 141 -35.85 7.21 12.03
CA LEU A 141 -36.20 6.39 13.19
C LEU A 141 -34.98 5.59 13.63
N ASN A 142 -34.72 5.56 14.95
CA ASN A 142 -33.57 4.89 15.56
C ASN A 142 -32.20 5.37 15.06
N ARG A 143 -32.05 6.68 14.85
CA ARG A 143 -30.78 7.31 14.49
C ARG A 143 -29.75 7.11 15.61
N ARG A 144 -28.81 6.18 15.41
CA ARG A 144 -27.66 6.02 16.30
C ARG A 144 -26.68 7.17 16.04
N THR A 145 -26.10 7.74 17.08
CA THR A 145 -24.97 8.68 16.94
C THR A 145 -23.79 7.89 16.37
N GLY A 146 -23.38 8.24 15.15
CA GLY A 146 -22.44 7.45 14.37
C GLY A 146 -20.98 7.59 14.77
N CYS A 147 -20.23 6.53 14.50
CA CYS A 147 -18.78 6.56 14.39
C CYS A 147 -18.43 6.97 12.94
N PRO A 148 -17.48 7.90 12.71
CA PRO A 148 -17.06 8.29 11.35
C PRO A 148 -16.27 7.20 10.61
N ILE A 149 -16.05 6.04 11.24
CA ILE A 149 -15.35 4.91 10.63
C ILE A 149 -16.34 4.13 9.75
N ASP A 150 -16.21 4.29 8.44
CA ASP A 150 -16.93 3.52 7.43
C ASP A 150 -16.15 2.23 7.12
N PHE A 151 -16.69 1.08 7.53
CA PHE A 151 -16.07 -0.23 7.25
C PHE A 151 -16.46 -0.69 5.86
N ASP A 152 -15.46 -0.93 5.01
CA ASP A 152 -15.71 -1.47 3.68
C ASP A 152 -16.09 -2.96 3.76
N VAL A 153 -17.38 -3.27 3.56
CA VAL A 153 -17.94 -4.62 3.76
C VAL A 153 -17.54 -5.59 2.64
N ASN A 154 -17.18 -5.08 1.45
CA ASN A 154 -16.90 -5.89 0.26
C ASN A 154 -15.43 -5.77 -0.23
N PHE A 155 -14.53 -5.31 0.65
CA PHE A 155 -13.13 -5.18 0.31
C PHE A 155 -12.53 -6.57 0.03
N ARG A 156 -12.10 -6.82 -1.22
CA ARG A 156 -11.33 -8.01 -1.62
C ARG A 156 -9.92 -7.99 -1.04
N LEU A 157 -9.81 -8.08 0.29
CA LEU A 157 -8.55 -8.15 1.04
C LEU A 157 -7.72 -9.35 0.60
N SER A 158 -8.40 -10.44 0.21
CA SER A 158 -7.78 -11.65 -0.32
C SER A 158 -6.84 -11.36 -1.48
N ASP A 159 -7.25 -10.51 -2.42
CA ASP A 159 -6.51 -10.30 -3.66
C ASP A 159 -5.22 -9.52 -3.38
N VAL A 160 -5.32 -8.42 -2.61
CA VAL A 160 -4.15 -7.64 -2.18
C VAL A 160 -3.18 -8.49 -1.34
N PHE A 161 -3.71 -9.34 -0.46
CA PHE A 161 -2.90 -10.23 0.37
C PHE A 161 -2.16 -11.28 -0.48
N ILE A 162 -2.86 -11.93 -1.41
CA ILE A 162 -2.29 -12.95 -2.29
C ILE A 162 -1.23 -12.34 -3.22
N GLU A 163 -1.47 -11.14 -3.74
CA GLU A 163 -0.50 -10.43 -4.57
C GLU A 163 0.77 -10.08 -3.81
N ASN A 164 0.63 -9.55 -2.59
CA ASN A 164 1.78 -9.28 -1.73
C ASN A 164 2.48 -10.60 -1.34
N LEU A 165 1.73 -11.67 -1.09
CA LEU A 165 2.29 -12.99 -0.81
C LEU A 165 3.19 -13.48 -1.97
N PHE A 166 2.74 -13.35 -3.22
CA PHE A 166 3.57 -13.71 -4.38
C PHE A 166 4.88 -12.91 -4.44
N ALA A 167 4.82 -11.59 -4.19
CA ALA A 167 6.02 -10.76 -4.15
C ALA A 167 6.98 -11.16 -3.01
N GLN A 168 6.45 -11.59 -1.86
CA GLN A 168 7.26 -12.03 -0.71
C GLN A 168 7.81 -13.44 -0.88
N LEU A 169 7.11 -14.34 -1.60
CA LEU A 169 7.60 -15.68 -1.92
C LEU A 169 8.89 -15.65 -2.73
N ALA A 170 9.14 -14.60 -3.52
CA ALA A 170 10.38 -14.41 -4.26
C ALA A 170 11.63 -14.30 -3.36
N ILE A 171 11.47 -13.97 -2.07
CA ILE A 171 12.57 -13.86 -1.10
C ILE A 171 13.19 -15.23 -0.81
N ILE A 172 12.39 -16.31 -0.78
CA ILE A 172 12.84 -17.66 -0.45
C ILE A 172 13.90 -18.17 -1.44
N PRO A 173 13.63 -18.24 -2.76
CA PRO A 173 14.67 -18.62 -3.72
C PRO A 173 15.80 -17.59 -3.78
N GLY A 174 15.51 -16.31 -3.53
CA GLY A 174 16.52 -15.25 -3.45
C GLY A 174 17.58 -15.52 -2.39
N ASN A 175 17.18 -15.97 -1.19
CA ASN A 175 18.12 -16.36 -0.14
C ASN A 175 19.07 -17.48 -0.58
N ILE A 176 18.53 -18.56 -1.15
CA ILE A 176 19.33 -19.73 -1.59
C ILE A 176 20.32 -19.32 -2.68
N ILE A 177 19.84 -18.59 -3.69
CA ILE A 177 20.66 -18.14 -4.83
C ILE A 177 21.72 -17.14 -4.36
N SER A 178 21.36 -16.20 -3.47
CA SER A 178 22.29 -15.21 -2.96
C SER A 178 23.47 -15.83 -2.21
N SER A 179 23.25 -16.89 -1.44
CA SER A 179 24.34 -17.61 -0.75
C SER A 179 25.37 -18.13 -1.76
N CYS A 180 24.93 -18.75 -2.86
CA CYS A 180 25.82 -19.25 -3.91
C CYS A 180 26.54 -18.11 -4.66
N ILE A 181 25.86 -16.99 -4.90
CA ILE A 181 26.43 -15.81 -5.56
C ILE A 181 27.54 -15.19 -4.70
N ILE A 182 27.31 -15.02 -3.39
CA ILE A 182 28.29 -14.42 -2.46
C ILE A 182 29.59 -15.24 -2.45
N ASP A 183 29.48 -16.56 -2.45
CA ASP A 183 30.64 -17.46 -2.48
C ASP A 183 31.43 -17.36 -3.80
N ARG A 184 30.76 -17.13 -4.94
CA ARG A 184 31.41 -17.08 -6.25
C ARG A 184 31.92 -15.71 -6.66
N LEU A 185 31.17 -14.64 -6.42
CA LEU A 185 31.43 -13.28 -6.93
C LEU A 185 32.17 -12.39 -5.93
N GLY A 186 32.25 -12.79 -4.66
CA GLY A 186 32.79 -11.96 -3.58
C GLY A 186 31.72 -11.11 -2.90
N ARG A 187 32.05 -10.57 -1.73
CA ARG A 187 31.08 -9.93 -0.83
C ARG A 187 30.74 -8.53 -1.30
N ALA A 188 31.77 -7.69 -1.49
CA ALA A 188 31.61 -6.29 -1.86
C ALA A 188 30.99 -6.14 -3.26
N ARG A 189 31.40 -7.01 -4.21
CA ARG A 189 30.83 -7.02 -5.56
C ARG A 189 29.37 -7.48 -5.58
N THR A 190 29.03 -8.54 -4.86
CA THR A 190 27.64 -9.01 -4.78
C THR A 190 26.73 -7.94 -4.19
N LEU A 191 27.20 -7.25 -3.14
CA LEU A 191 26.50 -6.13 -2.53
C LEU A 191 26.25 -4.98 -3.52
N GLY A 192 27.28 -4.50 -4.21
CA GLY A 192 27.13 -3.39 -5.15
C GLY A 192 26.25 -3.74 -6.35
N ILE A 193 26.45 -4.92 -6.94
CA ILE A 193 25.67 -5.39 -8.09
C ILE A 193 24.20 -5.54 -7.70
N SER A 194 23.89 -6.16 -6.55
CA SER A 194 22.51 -6.32 -6.08
C SER A 194 21.85 -4.97 -5.79
N LEU A 195 22.53 -4.01 -5.15
CA LEU A 195 21.97 -2.67 -4.94
C LEU A 195 21.71 -1.91 -6.25
N PHE A 196 22.59 -2.05 -7.24
CA PHE A 196 22.38 -1.48 -8.57
C PHE A 196 21.18 -2.11 -9.28
N LEU A 197 21.09 -3.45 -9.30
CA LEU A 197 19.95 -4.15 -9.91
C LEU A 197 18.64 -3.84 -9.17
N ALA A 198 18.67 -3.70 -7.84
CA ALA A 198 17.51 -3.31 -7.05
C ALA A 198 17.05 -1.90 -7.43
N SER A 199 17.99 -0.95 -7.57
CA SER A 199 17.68 0.39 -8.07
C SER A 199 17.11 0.37 -9.49
N ALA A 200 17.67 -0.45 -10.39
CA ALA A 200 17.14 -0.58 -11.75
C ALA A 200 15.71 -1.16 -11.73
N SER A 201 15.46 -2.21 -10.95
CA SER A 201 14.15 -2.84 -10.84
C SER A 201 13.07 -1.88 -10.33
N ILE A 202 13.38 -1.02 -9.35
CA ILE A 202 12.41 -0.06 -8.85
C ILE A 202 12.15 1.07 -9.87
N THR A 203 13.16 1.48 -10.65
CA THR A 203 12.92 2.43 -11.75
C THR A 203 12.06 1.85 -12.86
N LEU A 204 12.10 0.53 -13.09
CA LEU A 204 11.19 -0.13 -14.04
C LEU A 204 9.73 -0.12 -13.56
N VAL A 205 9.48 -0.07 -12.23
CA VAL A 205 8.13 0.13 -11.67
C VAL A 205 7.57 1.51 -12.03
N TRP A 206 8.41 2.51 -12.28
CA TRP A 206 7.90 3.83 -12.71
C TRP A 206 7.31 3.77 -14.13
N LEU A 207 7.89 2.94 -15.00
CA LEU A 207 7.41 2.73 -16.36
C LEU A 207 6.23 1.73 -16.43
N SER A 208 5.91 1.05 -15.33
CA SER A 208 4.90 0.00 -15.32
C SER A 208 3.49 0.57 -15.13
N VAL A 209 2.67 0.39 -16.16
CA VAL A 209 1.28 0.88 -16.18
C VAL A 209 0.30 -0.17 -15.68
N THR A 210 0.55 -1.46 -15.96
CA THR A 210 -0.38 -2.55 -15.64
C THR A 210 -0.16 -3.10 -14.22
N ARG A 211 -1.24 -3.54 -13.56
CA ARG A 211 -1.19 -4.16 -12.21
C ARG A 211 -0.22 -5.35 -12.15
N SER A 212 -0.31 -6.27 -13.11
CA SER A 212 0.54 -7.46 -13.15
C SER A 212 2.02 -7.13 -13.34
N SER A 213 2.35 -6.08 -14.11
CA SER A 213 3.75 -5.66 -14.28
C SER A 213 4.32 -5.03 -13.01
N VAL A 214 3.53 -4.25 -12.26
CA VAL A 214 3.94 -3.73 -10.93
C VAL A 214 4.31 -4.85 -9.98
N ILE A 215 3.46 -5.88 -9.85
CA ILE A 215 3.69 -7.03 -8.95
C ILE A 215 4.93 -7.82 -9.38
N THR A 216 5.12 -8.01 -10.69
CA THR A 216 6.28 -8.73 -11.23
C THR A 216 7.58 -8.00 -10.91
N PHE A 217 7.64 -6.68 -11.15
CA PHE A 217 8.84 -5.89 -10.82
C PHE A 217 9.06 -5.76 -9.32
N GLN A 218 8.00 -5.75 -8.50
CA GLN A 218 8.11 -5.83 -7.04
C GLN A 218 8.74 -7.16 -6.59
N ALA A 219 8.32 -8.29 -7.17
CA ALA A 219 8.90 -9.59 -6.87
C ALA A 219 10.39 -9.65 -7.26
N ILE A 220 10.75 -9.09 -8.42
CA ILE A 220 12.16 -8.96 -8.86
C ILE A 220 12.94 -8.08 -7.88
N PHE A 221 12.39 -6.94 -7.47
CA PHE A 221 13.00 -6.06 -6.49
C PHE A 221 13.28 -6.77 -5.17
N ASN A 222 12.31 -7.53 -4.64
CA ASN A 222 12.46 -8.31 -3.41
C ASN A 222 13.53 -9.40 -3.55
N PHE A 223 13.53 -10.12 -4.66
CA PHE A 223 14.52 -11.16 -4.97
C PHE A 223 15.95 -10.61 -5.04
N VAL A 224 16.14 -9.45 -5.65
CA VAL A 224 17.48 -8.84 -5.75
C VAL A 224 17.89 -8.20 -4.41
N SER A 225 16.96 -7.53 -3.72
CA SER A 225 17.24 -6.83 -2.47
C SER A 225 17.62 -7.77 -1.34
N ILE A 226 17.06 -9.00 -1.29
CA ILE A 226 17.48 -9.98 -0.28
C ILE A 226 18.94 -10.40 -0.46
N SER A 227 19.44 -10.44 -1.70
CA SER A 227 20.86 -10.68 -1.96
C SER A 227 21.74 -9.57 -1.38
N ALA A 228 21.30 -8.31 -1.49
CA ALA A 228 21.99 -7.19 -0.86
C ALA A 228 22.02 -7.31 0.66
N TRP A 229 20.89 -7.68 1.29
CA TRP A 229 20.81 -7.89 2.75
C TRP A 229 21.79 -8.96 3.22
N ASN A 230 21.79 -10.14 2.59
CA ASN A 230 22.70 -11.23 2.94
C ASN A 230 24.17 -10.82 2.76
N ALA A 231 24.49 -10.09 1.68
CA ALA A 231 25.84 -9.61 1.45
C ALA A 231 26.27 -8.57 2.49
N VAL A 232 25.40 -7.64 2.89
CA VAL A 232 25.68 -6.67 3.97
C VAL A 232 25.93 -7.39 5.30
N ASP A 233 25.13 -8.40 5.63
CA ASP A 233 25.26 -9.14 6.89
C ASP A 233 26.61 -9.88 6.97
N VAL A 234 26.98 -10.58 5.90
CA VAL A 234 28.27 -11.28 5.81
C VAL A 234 29.43 -10.28 5.84
N THR A 235 29.38 -9.22 5.03
CA THR A 235 30.45 -8.21 4.97
C THR A 235 30.63 -7.53 6.33
N THR A 236 29.53 -7.26 7.04
CA THR A 236 29.57 -6.66 8.38
C THR A 236 30.28 -7.59 9.36
N THR A 237 29.98 -8.89 9.35
CA THR A 237 30.59 -9.83 10.31
C THR A 237 32.05 -10.14 9.98
N GLU A 238 32.44 -10.16 8.71
CA GLU A 238 33.82 -10.38 8.26
C GLU A 238 34.72 -9.15 8.48
N SER A 239 34.16 -7.93 8.50
CA SER A 239 34.91 -6.68 8.66
C SER A 239 35.49 -6.44 10.06
N TYR A 240 34.98 -7.15 11.08
CA TYR A 240 35.39 -6.97 12.48
C TYR A 240 35.95 -8.27 13.09
N PRO A 241 36.93 -8.17 14.01
CA PRO A 241 37.45 -9.31 14.74
C PRO A 241 36.38 -9.95 15.64
N THR A 242 36.59 -11.22 16.00
CA THR A 242 35.64 -12.05 16.77
C THR A 242 35.15 -11.40 18.06
N THR A 243 36.01 -10.63 18.75
CA THR A 243 35.69 -9.93 20.00
C THR A 243 34.71 -8.76 19.82
N LEU A 244 34.65 -8.15 18.63
CA LEU A 244 33.84 -6.96 18.37
C LEU A 244 32.68 -7.20 17.39
N ARG A 245 32.68 -8.34 16.70
CA ARG A 245 31.73 -8.70 15.63
C ARG A 245 30.27 -8.53 16.03
N SER A 246 29.86 -9.10 17.16
CA SER A 246 28.46 -9.03 17.64
C SER A 246 28.03 -7.62 18.00
N THR A 247 28.92 -6.86 18.65
CA THR A 247 28.66 -5.46 19.03
C THR A 247 28.55 -4.58 17.78
N ALA A 248 29.38 -4.84 16.77
CA ALA A 248 29.38 -4.07 15.51
C ALA A 248 28.09 -4.28 14.73
N TYR A 249 27.70 -5.55 14.60
CA TYR A 249 26.47 -5.94 13.97
C TYR A 249 25.26 -5.35 14.70
N GLY A 250 25.22 -5.45 16.03
CA GLY A 250 24.14 -4.86 16.84
C GLY A 250 24.02 -3.34 16.66
N PHE A 251 25.13 -2.62 16.64
CA PHE A 251 25.15 -1.17 16.43
C PHE A 251 24.64 -0.78 15.03
N LEU A 252 25.15 -1.43 13.98
CA LEU A 252 24.74 -1.17 12.59
C LEU A 252 23.28 -1.56 12.35
N SER A 253 22.84 -2.68 12.92
CA SER A 253 21.44 -3.13 12.87
C SER A 253 20.50 -2.17 13.59
N ALA A 254 20.89 -1.63 14.76
CA ALA A 254 20.11 -0.62 15.45
C ALA A 254 19.97 0.67 14.62
N ALA A 255 21.06 1.13 13.99
CA ALA A 255 21.03 2.28 13.09
C ALA A 255 20.10 2.04 11.89
N SER A 256 20.11 0.83 11.32
CA SER A 256 19.23 0.47 10.21
C SER A 256 17.75 0.48 10.60
N ARG A 257 17.41 0.11 11.84
CA ARG A 257 16.02 0.21 12.36
C ARG A 257 15.56 1.66 12.50
N LEU A 258 16.45 2.59 12.89
CA LEU A 258 16.12 4.02 12.88
C LEU A 258 15.83 4.52 11.46
N ALA A 259 16.62 4.08 10.47
CA ALA A 259 16.33 4.38 9.06
C ALA A 259 14.99 3.80 8.59
N ALA A 260 14.63 2.58 9.02
CA ALA A 260 13.35 1.97 8.69
C ALA A 260 12.16 2.75 9.30
N LEU A 261 12.30 3.26 10.53
CA LEU A 261 11.29 4.11 11.16
C LEU A 261 11.10 5.42 10.39
N LEU A 262 12.20 6.08 10.01
CA LEU A 262 12.17 7.29 9.18
C LEU A 262 11.57 7.02 7.78
N ALA A 263 11.90 5.88 7.17
CA ALA A 263 11.32 5.45 5.90
C ALA A 263 9.81 5.24 6.02
N SER A 264 9.36 4.60 7.10
CA SER A 264 7.93 4.35 7.33
C SER A 264 7.14 5.66 7.43
N ALA A 265 7.68 6.66 8.14
CA ALA A 265 7.04 7.97 8.26
C ALA A 265 7.02 8.74 6.93
N THR A 266 8.15 8.75 6.20
CA THR A 266 8.28 9.49 4.93
C THR A 266 7.45 8.88 3.80
N PHE A 267 7.47 7.56 3.64
CA PHE A 267 6.68 6.87 2.60
C PHE A 267 5.18 6.87 2.92
N GLY A 268 4.80 6.89 4.19
CA GLY A 268 3.44 7.15 4.64
C GLY A 268 2.86 8.44 4.04
N TYR A 269 3.67 9.50 4.03
CA TYR A 269 3.30 10.78 3.41
C TYR A 269 3.30 10.73 1.87
N PHE A 270 4.30 10.08 1.27
CA PHE A 270 4.47 10.01 -0.18
C PHE A 270 3.32 9.38 -0.96
N ILE A 271 2.53 8.50 -0.32
CA ILE A 271 1.32 7.89 -0.91
C ILE A 271 0.34 8.95 -1.43
N SER A 272 0.26 10.10 -0.75
CA SER A 272 -0.70 11.16 -1.06
C SER A 272 -0.26 12.11 -2.17
N LEU A 273 1.05 12.26 -2.44
CA LEU A 273 1.56 13.24 -3.40
C LEU A 273 1.58 12.72 -4.83
N SER A 274 2.36 11.68 -5.09
CA SER A 274 2.53 11.14 -6.45
C SER A 274 3.20 9.78 -6.42
N ARG A 275 3.01 9.02 -7.50
CA ARG A 275 3.64 7.72 -7.72
C ARG A 275 5.17 7.80 -7.90
N SER A 276 5.66 8.88 -8.52
CA SER A 276 7.08 8.99 -8.90
C SER A 276 8.00 9.29 -7.72
N VAL A 277 7.54 10.06 -6.73
CA VAL A 277 8.34 10.44 -5.55
C VAL A 277 8.92 9.21 -4.82
N PRO A 278 8.12 8.25 -4.33
CA PRO A 278 8.64 7.11 -3.56
C PRO A 278 9.57 6.21 -4.39
N ILE A 279 9.32 6.09 -5.70
CA ILE A 279 10.16 5.30 -6.61
C ILE A 279 11.54 5.96 -6.79
N LEU A 280 11.57 7.26 -7.12
CA LEU A 280 12.80 8.00 -7.35
C LEU A 280 13.62 8.15 -6.06
N THR A 281 12.97 8.37 -4.91
CA THR A 281 13.67 8.42 -3.62
C THR A 281 14.32 7.07 -3.30
N THR A 282 13.61 5.96 -3.53
CA THR A 282 14.17 4.62 -3.31
C THR A 282 15.34 4.35 -4.24
N ALA A 283 15.20 4.63 -5.53
CA ALA A 283 16.26 4.45 -6.52
C ALA A 283 17.51 5.26 -6.15
N ALA A 284 17.35 6.56 -5.83
CA ALA A 284 18.45 7.42 -5.46
C ALA A 284 19.19 6.93 -4.21
N VAL A 285 18.45 6.53 -3.16
CA VAL A 285 19.02 6.03 -1.91
C VAL A 285 19.79 4.72 -2.14
N LEU A 286 19.24 3.79 -2.93
CA LEU A 286 19.93 2.53 -3.26
C LEU A 286 21.17 2.75 -4.13
N LEU A 287 21.15 3.73 -5.05
CA LEU A 287 22.35 4.11 -5.81
C LEU A 287 23.45 4.70 -4.91
N VAL A 288 23.09 5.49 -3.90
CA VAL A 288 24.06 5.97 -2.89
C VAL A 288 24.68 4.78 -2.15
N GLY A 289 23.86 3.79 -1.76
CA GLY A 289 24.34 2.54 -1.17
C GLY A 289 25.27 1.76 -2.10
N CYS A 290 24.94 1.67 -3.39
CA CYS A 290 25.78 1.05 -4.41
C CYS A 290 27.13 1.78 -4.53
N LEU A 291 27.15 3.11 -4.62
CA LEU A 291 28.39 3.88 -4.71
C LEU A 291 29.25 3.75 -3.45
N ALA A 292 28.62 3.68 -2.27
CA ALA A 292 29.31 3.42 -1.02
C ALA A 292 29.93 2.01 -0.99
N SER A 293 29.25 1.00 -1.55
CA SER A 293 29.75 -0.37 -1.58
C SER A 293 31.05 -0.53 -2.38
N LEU A 294 31.29 0.31 -3.39
CA LEU A 294 32.55 0.30 -4.16
C LEU A 294 33.78 0.72 -3.33
N ARG A 295 33.57 1.35 -2.17
CA ARG A 295 34.63 1.75 -1.25
C ARG A 295 34.95 0.68 -0.19
N LEU A 296 34.21 -0.42 -0.15
CA LEU A 296 34.50 -1.54 0.75
C LEU A 296 35.66 -2.38 0.21
N PRO A 297 36.65 -2.74 1.04
CA PRO A 297 37.65 -3.73 0.67
C PRO A 297 37.01 -5.12 0.55
N GLU A 298 37.49 -5.93 -0.39
CA GLU A 298 37.03 -7.32 -0.55
C GLU A 298 37.57 -8.17 0.62
N THR A 299 36.67 -8.89 1.31
CA THR A 299 37.00 -9.69 2.50
C THR A 299 37.18 -11.18 2.19
N ARG A 300 36.86 -11.62 0.97
CA ARG A 300 36.86 -13.04 0.56
C ARG A 300 38.19 -13.76 0.80
N ASP A 301 39.32 -13.11 0.50
CA ASP A 301 40.63 -13.75 0.47
C ASP A 301 41.46 -13.52 1.76
N VAL A 302 40.89 -12.83 2.75
CA VAL A 302 41.61 -12.44 3.99
C VAL A 302 41.37 -13.45 5.13
N LEU A 303 40.35 -14.31 5.00
CA LEU A 303 39.92 -15.25 6.03
C LEU A 303 40.04 -16.74 5.62
N MET A 304 40.67 -17.03 4.47
CA MET A 304 41.10 -18.38 4.08
C MET A 304 42.60 -18.51 4.30
#